data_AF-A0A3D1CPH9-F1
#
_entry.id   AF-A0A3D1CPH9-F1
#
_cell.length_a   1.000
_cell.length_b   1.000
_cell.length_c   1.000
_cell.angle_alpha   90.00
_cell.angle_beta   90.00
_cell.angle_gamma   90.00
#
_symmetry.space_group_name_H-M   'P 1'
#
loop_
_entity.id
_entity.type
_entity.pdbx_description
1 polymer ?
#
loop_
_entity_poly.entity_id
_entity_poly.type
_entity_poly.pdbx_seq_one_letter_code
_entity_poly.pdbx_strand_id
1 'polypeptide(L)'
;MTYNDKIEYLSTFIDSETLNFITGYANSLAKSNREATMHALCTCIGLLIESKTGNNNSFSLVRNLEFIRSYSCQQHTLTTAAKNYAYILIITNKLIGYGFIKEDGELPSKPQTNMDHQKYKEEKIPDKTLNKLKAKLSADQIFDAILLKCCTPNIAKRLKEHVNSKKNSKHHRGPLVEILPQLHATSTNWHENPKIINNELSIFRDDLLNNYQRSSAYGRFQNVKNSFLVLIEHQLLPNNIVLPNNLRRCTRTQKVRSNNPLISNIKVYDEHQKEKFIDSSTFISDLKKDLSNNLNIIVSEAKNIVYDAYHAFQSKKEIVEKSQVKEFINHPKMLVKNNTKGKKYLNPFYNTNPLSFENQVAALDHYFDSVVQNVQTFSIYGFRCRHELLGYLGLLPKVASAMQIIIVEELGINPYSLYKVKIYSDSHGHEFVQVTDEGSVRLKALKPRARNARTRHAAGSTVPLTEIDPNDIDAATCLKMALEMTSRTRGITKQSELWLCLTKWGATSPTPETFQNCFNNIRQKLAKEKTVFNEASLKKIRTSKAILIYLDSNGNG
;
A
#
# COMPACT_ATOMS: atom_id res chain seq x y z
N MET A 1 -14.07 8.17 -14.27
CA MET A 1 -14.36 9.52 -13.77
C MET A 1 -13.10 10.10 -13.17
N THR A 2 -12.51 11.08 -13.86
CA THR A 2 -11.47 11.96 -13.34
C THR A 2 -12.05 12.81 -12.19
N TYR A 3 -11.20 13.62 -11.54
CA TYR A 3 -11.67 14.56 -10.51
C TYR A 3 -12.63 15.61 -11.09
N ASN A 4 -12.35 16.10 -12.30
CA ASN A 4 -13.18 17.11 -12.97
C ASN A 4 -14.53 16.52 -13.39
N ASP A 5 -14.56 15.30 -13.93
CA ASP A 5 -15.82 14.61 -14.27
C ASP A 5 -16.72 14.42 -13.04
N LYS A 6 -16.13 14.28 -11.84
CA LYS A 6 -16.90 14.16 -10.58
C LYS A 6 -17.52 15.49 -10.18
N ILE A 7 -16.80 16.60 -10.35
CA ILE A 7 -17.33 17.95 -10.07
C ILE A 7 -18.47 18.26 -11.01
N GLU A 8 -18.29 18.03 -12.31
CA GLU A 8 -19.32 18.22 -13.34
C GLU A 8 -20.54 17.34 -13.09
N TYR A 9 -20.34 16.08 -12.67
CA TYR A 9 -21.45 15.23 -12.27
C TYR A 9 -22.20 15.79 -11.06
N LEU A 10 -21.50 16.23 -10.02
CA LEU A 10 -22.13 16.80 -8.83
C LEU A 10 -22.89 18.09 -9.15
N SER A 11 -22.39 18.95 -10.04
CA SER A 11 -23.08 20.18 -10.43
C SER A 11 -24.45 19.97 -11.09
N THR A 12 -24.75 18.74 -11.55
CA THR A 12 -26.10 18.41 -12.05
C THR A 12 -27.12 18.16 -10.94
N PHE A 13 -26.69 17.99 -9.69
CA PHE A 13 -27.56 17.68 -8.55
C PHE A 13 -27.65 18.80 -7.51
N ILE A 14 -26.64 19.68 -7.41
CA ILE A 14 -26.55 20.73 -6.39
C ILE A 14 -26.27 22.10 -6.98
N ASP A 15 -26.74 23.14 -6.29
CA ASP A 15 -26.44 24.54 -6.59
C ASP A 15 -24.95 24.87 -6.44
N SER A 16 -24.53 25.97 -7.07
CA SER A 16 -23.14 26.40 -7.14
C SER A 16 -22.52 26.67 -5.77
N GLU A 17 -23.31 27.16 -4.81
CA GLU A 17 -22.85 27.46 -3.46
C GLU A 17 -22.50 26.17 -2.70
N THR A 18 -23.42 25.19 -2.71
CA THR A 18 -23.21 23.86 -2.13
C THR A 18 -22.04 23.14 -2.81
N LEU A 19 -21.91 23.26 -4.13
CA LEU A 19 -20.81 22.66 -4.90
C LEU A 19 -19.44 23.26 -4.55
N ASN A 20 -19.36 24.58 -4.44
CA ASN A 20 -18.14 25.28 -4.06
C ASN A 20 -17.69 24.90 -2.65
N PHE A 21 -18.64 24.76 -1.72
CA PHE A 21 -18.36 24.30 -0.36
C PHE A 21 -17.79 22.87 -0.35
N ILE A 22 -18.45 21.93 -1.02
CA ILE A 22 -18.01 20.53 -1.12
C ILE A 22 -16.62 20.44 -1.77
N THR A 23 -16.39 21.21 -2.84
CA THR A 23 -15.12 21.20 -3.58
C THR A 23 -14.01 21.82 -2.75
N GLY A 24 -14.28 22.92 -2.04
CA GLY A 24 -13.35 23.54 -1.09
C GLY A 24 -12.96 22.58 0.03
N TYR A 25 -13.94 21.90 0.64
CA TYR A 25 -13.67 20.88 1.64
C TYR A 25 -12.86 19.71 1.08
N ALA A 26 -13.24 19.18 -0.09
CA ALA A 26 -12.53 18.07 -0.72
C ALA A 26 -11.08 18.44 -1.05
N ASN A 27 -10.81 19.67 -1.46
CA ASN A 27 -9.46 20.18 -1.73
C ASN A 27 -8.60 20.35 -0.48
N SER A 28 -9.21 20.53 0.70
CA SER A 28 -8.47 20.55 1.98
C SER A 28 -7.96 19.16 2.41
N LEU A 29 -8.45 18.08 1.78
CA LEU A 29 -8.05 16.71 2.10
C LEU A 29 -6.83 16.25 1.29
N ALA A 30 -6.04 15.34 1.87
CA ALA A 30 -4.98 14.63 1.14
C ALA A 30 -5.54 13.94 -0.12
N LYS A 31 -4.77 13.89 -1.21
CA LYS A 31 -5.21 13.42 -2.54
C LYS A 31 -6.02 12.12 -2.52
N SER A 32 -5.56 11.10 -1.78
CA SER A 32 -6.25 9.81 -1.67
C SER A 32 -7.60 9.91 -0.96
N ASN A 33 -7.69 10.73 0.10
CA ASN A 33 -8.95 10.98 0.81
C ASN A 33 -9.88 11.84 -0.04
N ARG A 34 -9.37 12.87 -0.72
CA ARG A 34 -10.15 13.67 -1.69
C ARG A 34 -10.81 12.80 -2.75
N GLU A 35 -10.05 11.90 -3.37
CA GLU A 35 -10.59 11.01 -4.40
C GLU A 35 -11.65 10.04 -3.87
N ALA A 36 -11.43 9.49 -2.67
CA ALA A 36 -12.36 8.59 -2.01
C ALA A 36 -13.65 9.29 -1.57
N THR A 37 -13.52 10.46 -0.93
CA THR A 37 -14.63 11.32 -0.51
C THR A 37 -15.51 11.73 -1.69
N MET A 38 -14.91 12.24 -2.77
CA MET A 38 -15.67 12.62 -3.98
C MET A 38 -16.32 11.42 -4.66
N HIS A 39 -15.66 10.25 -4.64
CA HIS A 39 -16.24 9.04 -5.21
C HIS A 39 -17.44 8.53 -4.41
N ALA A 40 -17.31 8.50 -3.08
CA ALA A 40 -18.41 8.12 -2.19
C ALA A 40 -19.59 9.07 -2.40
N LEU A 41 -19.34 10.38 -2.43
CA LEU A 41 -20.39 11.38 -2.62
C LEU A 41 -21.10 11.21 -3.96
N CYS A 42 -20.37 11.10 -5.08
CA CYS A 42 -20.98 10.84 -6.40
C CYS A 42 -21.84 9.58 -6.44
N THR A 43 -21.59 8.62 -5.55
CA THR A 43 -22.35 7.36 -5.48
C THR A 43 -23.73 7.57 -4.87
N CYS A 44 -23.87 8.47 -3.89
CA CYS A 44 -25.09 8.63 -3.11
C CYS A 44 -25.72 10.03 -3.16
N ILE A 45 -25.15 10.95 -3.93
CA ILE A 45 -25.58 12.35 -4.00
C ILE A 45 -27.08 12.50 -4.33
N GLY A 46 -27.60 11.66 -5.22
CA GLY A 46 -29.01 11.69 -5.62
C GLY A 46 -29.99 11.38 -4.48
N LEU A 47 -29.60 10.56 -3.51
CA LEU A 47 -30.39 10.31 -2.30
C LEU A 47 -30.17 11.37 -1.22
N LEU A 48 -28.95 11.88 -1.09
CA LEU A 48 -28.60 12.85 -0.04
C LEU A 48 -29.33 14.20 -0.19
N ILE A 49 -29.66 14.60 -1.42
CA ILE A 49 -30.28 15.90 -1.71
C ILE A 49 -31.79 15.81 -1.80
N GLU A 50 -32.35 14.61 -1.81
CA GLU A 50 -33.80 14.42 -1.89
C GLU A 50 -34.51 15.04 -0.67
N SER A 51 -33.86 15.02 0.50
CA SER A 51 -34.31 15.69 1.73
C SER A 51 -34.31 17.23 1.63
N LYS A 52 -33.62 17.81 0.64
CA LYS A 52 -33.59 19.27 0.36
C LYS A 52 -34.87 19.72 -0.37
N THR A 53 -35.52 18.83 -1.12
CA THR A 53 -36.58 19.19 -2.10
C THR A 53 -38.01 19.24 -1.56
N GLY A 54 -38.25 18.88 -0.29
CA GLY A 54 -39.57 19.02 0.35
C GLY A 54 -40.72 18.25 -0.32
N ASN A 55 -40.41 17.26 -1.16
CA ASN A 55 -41.41 16.54 -1.95
C ASN A 55 -42.11 15.49 -1.07
N ASN A 56 -43.45 15.42 -1.08
CA ASN A 56 -44.25 14.52 -0.22
C ASN A 56 -43.96 13.00 -0.39
N ASN A 57 -43.11 12.63 -1.35
CA ASN A 57 -42.70 11.25 -1.65
C ASN A 57 -41.23 10.94 -1.29
N SER A 58 -40.50 11.86 -0.65
CA SER A 58 -39.10 11.63 -0.27
C SER A 58 -38.96 11.02 1.12
N PHE A 59 -37.98 10.14 1.30
CA PHE A 59 -37.63 9.61 2.63
C PHE A 59 -36.88 10.67 3.45
N SER A 60 -36.96 10.55 4.79
CA SER A 60 -36.13 11.36 5.71
C SER A 60 -34.64 11.18 5.41
N LEU A 61 -33.83 12.20 5.73
CA LEU A 61 -32.38 12.15 5.60
C LEU A 61 -31.81 10.95 6.37
N VAL A 62 -32.29 10.70 7.59
CA VAL A 62 -31.93 9.51 8.37
C VAL A 62 -32.17 8.23 7.56
N ARG A 63 -33.37 8.05 6.99
CA ARG A 63 -33.71 6.83 6.25
C ARG A 63 -32.91 6.69 4.96
N ASN A 64 -32.62 7.80 4.26
CA ASN A 64 -31.73 7.81 3.11
C ASN A 64 -30.31 7.39 3.49
N LEU A 65 -29.80 7.85 4.64
CA LEU A 65 -28.49 7.44 5.14
C LEU A 65 -28.47 5.96 5.55
N GLU A 66 -29.55 5.41 6.10
CA GLU A 66 -29.67 3.97 6.34
C GLU A 66 -29.56 3.17 5.04
N PHE A 67 -30.27 3.58 3.99
CA PHE A 67 -30.16 2.94 2.68
C PHE A 67 -28.75 3.05 2.08
N ILE A 68 -28.08 4.19 2.23
CA ILE A 68 -26.69 4.37 1.80
C ILE A 68 -25.74 3.44 2.58
N ARG A 69 -25.96 3.27 3.89
CA ARG A 69 -25.19 2.35 4.75
C ARG A 69 -25.36 0.91 4.29
N SER A 70 -26.60 0.49 4.10
CA SER A 70 -26.95 -0.89 3.72
C SER A 70 -26.46 -1.20 2.32
N TYR A 71 -26.56 -0.25 1.38
CA TYR A 71 -25.96 -0.36 0.05
C TYR A 71 -24.43 -0.49 0.12
N SER A 72 -23.76 0.31 0.95
CA SER A 72 -22.31 0.21 1.16
C SER A 72 -21.90 -1.17 1.71
N CYS A 73 -22.69 -1.75 2.62
CA CYS A 73 -22.46 -3.09 3.18
C CYS A 73 -22.71 -4.22 2.16
N GLN A 74 -23.66 -4.04 1.24
CA GLN A 74 -23.91 -4.97 0.13
C GLN A 74 -22.77 -5.02 -0.88
N GLN A 75 -22.14 -3.87 -1.16
CA GLN A 75 -21.11 -3.76 -2.20
C GLN A 75 -19.67 -4.01 -1.71
N HIS A 76 -19.42 -3.91 -0.40
CA HIS A 76 -18.07 -3.83 0.14
C HIS A 76 -17.86 -4.67 1.40
N THR A 77 -16.59 -4.97 1.69
CA THR A 77 -16.16 -5.56 2.98
C THR A 77 -16.41 -4.58 4.12
N LEU A 78 -16.52 -5.07 5.37
CA LEU A 78 -16.75 -4.22 6.56
C LEU A 78 -15.82 -2.99 6.60
N THR A 79 -14.51 -3.18 6.42
CA THR A 79 -13.54 -2.08 6.50
C THR A 79 -13.79 -1.01 5.44
N THR A 80 -14.09 -1.42 4.21
CA THR A 80 -14.35 -0.50 3.10
C THR A 80 -15.72 0.16 3.27
N ALA A 81 -16.74 -0.58 3.67
CA ALA A 81 -18.09 -0.06 3.92
C ALA A 81 -18.10 1.00 5.02
N ALA A 82 -17.45 0.70 6.16
CA ALA A 82 -17.32 1.62 7.29
C ALA A 82 -16.56 2.90 6.92
N LYS A 83 -15.51 2.78 6.10
CA LYS A 83 -14.70 3.91 5.64
C LYS A 83 -15.48 4.80 4.67
N ASN A 84 -16.13 4.21 3.67
CA ASN A 84 -16.92 4.96 2.69
C ASN A 84 -18.09 5.69 3.35
N TYR A 85 -18.81 5.00 4.24
CA TYR A 85 -19.93 5.60 4.95
C TYR A 85 -19.49 6.70 5.94
N ALA A 86 -18.32 6.57 6.56
CA ALA A 86 -17.76 7.65 7.38
C ALA A 86 -17.49 8.93 6.58
N TYR A 87 -17.00 8.84 5.34
CA TYR A 87 -16.84 10.02 4.49
C TYR A 87 -18.17 10.71 4.19
N ILE A 88 -19.23 9.91 3.97
CA ILE A 88 -20.59 10.45 3.76
C ILE A 88 -21.07 11.17 5.02
N LEU A 89 -20.99 10.54 6.19
CA LEU A 89 -21.40 11.17 7.45
C LEU A 89 -20.67 12.49 7.72
N ILE A 90 -19.36 12.57 7.43
CA ILE A 90 -18.60 13.80 7.63
C ILE A 90 -19.10 14.92 6.71
N ILE A 91 -19.35 14.62 5.44
CA ILE A 91 -19.90 15.61 4.50
C ILE A 91 -21.31 16.00 4.93
N THR A 92 -22.18 15.05 5.27
CA THR A 92 -23.55 15.33 5.70
C THR A 92 -23.59 16.23 6.93
N ASN A 93 -22.78 15.94 7.96
CA ASN A 93 -22.66 16.80 9.14
C ASN A 93 -22.21 18.22 8.79
N LYS A 94 -21.28 18.36 7.84
CA LYS A 94 -20.85 19.68 7.36
C LYS A 94 -21.95 20.41 6.61
N LEU A 95 -22.71 19.71 5.76
CA LEU A 95 -23.83 20.31 5.04
C LEU A 95 -24.95 20.74 5.99
N ILE A 96 -25.22 19.97 7.05
CA ILE A 96 -26.15 20.36 8.13
C ILE A 96 -25.63 21.60 8.86
N GLY A 97 -24.37 21.61 9.30
CA GLY A 97 -23.80 22.72 10.07
C GLY A 97 -23.75 24.05 9.32
N TYR A 98 -23.73 24.01 7.97
CA TYR A 98 -23.80 25.20 7.11
C TYR A 98 -25.22 25.50 6.61
N GLY A 99 -26.24 24.78 7.07
CA GLY A 99 -27.64 25.03 6.72
C GLY A 99 -28.05 24.58 5.31
N PHE A 100 -27.19 23.83 4.60
CA PHE A 100 -27.53 23.30 3.28
C PHE A 100 -28.52 22.14 3.36
N ILE A 101 -28.53 21.36 4.44
CA ILE A 101 -29.48 20.25 4.64
C ILE A 101 -30.11 20.41 6.02
N LYS A 102 -31.43 20.20 6.12
CA LYS A 102 -32.12 20.18 7.41
C LYS A 102 -31.86 18.87 8.15
N GLU A 103 -31.51 18.98 9.42
CA GLU A 103 -31.42 17.82 10.32
C GLU A 103 -32.83 17.35 10.69
N ASP A 104 -33.11 16.06 10.53
CA ASP A 104 -34.42 15.45 10.83
C ASP A 104 -34.33 14.26 11.80
N GLY A 105 -33.22 14.12 12.51
CA GLY A 105 -33.02 13.11 13.55
C GLY A 105 -31.56 12.68 13.73
N GLU A 106 -31.34 11.70 14.61
CA GLU A 106 -30.00 11.15 14.85
C GLU A 106 -29.48 10.40 13.62
N LEU A 107 -28.29 10.79 13.14
CA LEU A 107 -27.71 10.19 11.94
C LEU A 107 -27.27 8.74 12.21
N PRO A 108 -27.54 7.79 11.29
CA PRO A 108 -27.21 6.39 11.52
C PRO A 108 -25.71 6.19 11.59
N SER A 109 -25.26 5.43 12.59
CA SER A 109 -23.85 5.13 12.79
C SER A 109 -23.30 4.17 11.71
N LYS A 110 -21.98 4.25 11.48
CA LYS A 110 -21.26 3.33 10.58
C LYS A 110 -21.24 1.89 11.14
N PRO A 111 -21.14 0.85 10.30
CA PRO A 111 -20.94 -0.52 10.78
C PRO A 111 -19.64 -0.60 11.59
N GLN A 112 -19.72 -1.12 12.82
CA GLN A 112 -18.59 -1.25 13.73
C GLN A 112 -18.13 -2.70 13.87
N THR A 113 -19.07 -3.63 13.78
CA THR A 113 -18.84 -5.07 13.95
C THR A 113 -19.21 -5.87 12.69
N ASN A 114 -18.74 -7.13 12.63
CA ASN A 114 -19.17 -8.06 11.58
C ASN A 114 -20.68 -8.36 11.65
N MET A 115 -21.27 -8.35 12.86
CA MET A 115 -22.72 -8.53 13.03
C MET A 115 -23.50 -7.36 12.43
N ASP A 116 -23.06 -6.12 12.68
CA ASP A 116 -23.67 -4.92 12.08
C ASP A 116 -23.59 -4.98 10.55
N HIS A 117 -22.41 -5.34 10.03
CA HIS A 117 -22.17 -5.43 8.59
C HIS A 117 -23.10 -6.46 7.93
N GLN A 118 -23.24 -7.65 8.51
CA GLN A 118 -24.13 -8.67 7.99
C GLN A 118 -25.59 -8.24 8.06
N LYS A 119 -26.02 -7.66 9.20
CA LYS A 119 -27.36 -7.12 9.39
C LYS A 119 -27.73 -6.07 8.33
N TYR A 120 -26.85 -5.09 8.10
CA TYR A 120 -27.11 -4.03 7.10
C TYR A 120 -27.01 -4.55 5.67
N LYS A 121 -26.18 -5.56 5.43
CA LYS A 121 -26.06 -6.21 4.12
C LYS A 121 -27.36 -6.91 3.70
N GLU A 122 -28.08 -7.49 4.65
CA GLU A 122 -29.35 -8.20 4.44
C GLU A 122 -30.57 -7.26 4.35
N GLU A 123 -30.41 -5.97 4.68
CA GLU A 123 -31.51 -5.01 4.61
C GLU A 123 -31.96 -4.76 3.16
N LYS A 124 -33.26 -4.91 2.90
CA LYS A 124 -33.86 -4.72 1.58
C LYS A 124 -33.95 -3.24 1.23
N ILE A 125 -33.31 -2.84 0.13
CA ILE A 125 -33.35 -1.46 -0.39
C ILE A 125 -34.42 -1.40 -1.48
N PRO A 126 -35.37 -0.43 -1.43
CA PRO A 126 -36.38 -0.27 -2.49
C PRO A 126 -35.75 0.03 -3.85
N ASP A 127 -36.28 -0.52 -4.94
CA ASP A 127 -35.73 -0.34 -6.30
C ASP A 127 -35.70 1.15 -6.73
N LYS A 128 -36.71 1.92 -6.32
CA LYS A 128 -36.77 3.38 -6.54
C LYS A 128 -35.60 4.12 -5.89
N THR A 129 -35.13 3.62 -4.74
CA THR A 129 -33.97 4.15 -4.00
C THR A 129 -32.67 3.68 -4.65
N LEU A 130 -32.62 2.42 -5.08
CA LEU A 130 -31.46 1.84 -5.76
C LEU A 130 -31.13 2.58 -7.06
N ASN A 131 -32.15 2.99 -7.82
CA ASN A 131 -31.99 3.76 -9.08
C ASN A 131 -31.38 5.16 -8.87
N LYS A 132 -31.48 5.72 -7.67
CA LYS A 132 -30.89 7.02 -7.30
C LYS A 132 -29.46 6.89 -6.76
N LEU A 133 -29.03 5.67 -6.45
CA LEU A 133 -27.64 5.35 -6.15
C LEU A 133 -26.92 5.05 -7.45
N LYS A 134 -25.74 5.64 -7.65
CA LYS A 134 -24.92 5.31 -8.82
C LYS A 134 -24.35 3.91 -8.61
N ALA A 135 -25.04 2.90 -9.15
CA ALA A 135 -24.56 1.54 -9.16
C ALA A 135 -23.16 1.51 -9.79
N LYS A 136 -22.14 1.15 -9.00
CA LYS A 136 -20.82 0.92 -9.58
C LYS A 136 -20.93 -0.37 -10.36
N LEU A 137 -21.10 -0.25 -11.68
CA LEU A 137 -21.03 -1.40 -12.56
C LEU A 137 -19.72 -2.12 -12.26
N SER A 138 -19.83 -3.38 -11.88
CA SER A 138 -18.67 -4.26 -11.76
C SER A 138 -17.91 -4.24 -13.09
N ALA A 139 -16.62 -4.54 -13.04
CA ALA A 139 -15.84 -4.52 -14.26
C ALA A 139 -16.33 -5.55 -15.30
N ASP A 140 -17.08 -6.58 -14.88
CA ASP A 140 -17.80 -7.49 -15.78
C ASP A 140 -19.06 -6.85 -16.36
N GLN A 141 -19.86 -6.15 -15.55
CA GLN A 141 -21.01 -5.39 -16.06
C GLN A 141 -20.61 -4.27 -17.03
N ILE A 142 -19.49 -3.58 -16.77
CA ILE A 142 -18.93 -2.58 -17.70
C ILE A 142 -18.55 -3.25 -19.02
N PHE A 143 -17.91 -4.41 -18.95
CA PHE A 143 -17.51 -5.13 -20.15
C PHE A 143 -18.71 -5.66 -20.93
N ASP A 144 -19.70 -6.23 -20.26
CA ASP A 144 -20.94 -6.68 -20.87
C ASP A 144 -21.69 -5.52 -21.54
N ALA A 145 -21.78 -4.36 -20.87
CA ALA A 145 -22.38 -3.16 -21.45
C ALA A 145 -21.64 -2.67 -22.70
N ILE A 146 -20.30 -2.71 -22.71
CA ILE A 146 -19.51 -2.34 -23.89
C ILE A 146 -19.68 -3.36 -25.02
N LEU A 147 -19.68 -4.65 -24.71
CA LEU A 147 -19.91 -5.69 -25.72
C LEU A 147 -21.29 -5.54 -26.37
N LEU A 148 -22.33 -5.31 -25.56
CA LEU A 148 -23.70 -5.09 -26.05
C LEU A 148 -23.82 -3.82 -26.90
N LYS A 149 -23.10 -2.75 -26.52
CA LYS A 149 -23.14 -1.47 -27.24
C LYS A 149 -22.33 -1.51 -28.53
N CYS A 150 -21.16 -2.13 -28.51
CA CYS A 150 -20.15 -1.96 -29.56
C CYS A 150 -20.03 -3.16 -30.51
N CYS A 151 -20.61 -4.32 -30.19
CA CYS A 151 -20.45 -5.55 -30.97
C CYS A 151 -21.80 -6.17 -31.36
N THR A 152 -21.80 -6.99 -32.42
CA THR A 152 -22.93 -7.88 -32.70
C THR A 152 -23.04 -8.98 -31.63
N PRO A 153 -24.22 -9.60 -31.45
CA PRO A 153 -24.40 -10.65 -30.42
C PRO A 153 -23.39 -11.80 -30.52
N ASN A 154 -23.05 -12.22 -31.74
CA ASN A 154 -22.09 -13.30 -31.98
C ASN A 154 -20.65 -12.91 -31.59
N ILE A 155 -20.23 -11.69 -31.95
CA ILE A 155 -18.90 -11.16 -31.57
C ILE A 155 -18.83 -10.97 -30.06
N ALA A 156 -19.87 -10.38 -29.46
CA ALA A 156 -19.97 -10.17 -28.02
C ALA A 156 -19.82 -11.48 -27.23
N LYS A 157 -20.57 -12.51 -27.63
CA LYS A 157 -20.51 -13.84 -27.03
C LYS A 157 -19.10 -14.44 -27.13
N ARG A 158 -18.50 -14.42 -28.33
CA ARG A 158 -17.18 -15.04 -28.56
C ARG A 158 -16.06 -14.35 -27.79
N LEU A 159 -16.07 -13.02 -27.71
CA LEU A 159 -15.10 -12.25 -26.93
C LEU A 159 -15.24 -12.52 -25.43
N LYS A 160 -16.48 -12.61 -24.91
CA LYS A 160 -16.73 -12.94 -23.50
C LYS A 160 -16.20 -14.32 -23.13
N GLU A 161 -16.49 -15.34 -23.95
CA GLU A 161 -15.96 -16.69 -23.79
C GLU A 161 -14.42 -16.72 -23.83
N HIS A 162 -13.82 -15.99 -24.78
CA HIS A 162 -12.36 -15.89 -24.89
C HIS A 162 -11.74 -15.30 -23.63
N VAL A 163 -12.27 -14.18 -23.11
CA VAL A 163 -11.77 -13.51 -21.90
C VAL A 163 -11.90 -14.42 -20.67
N ASN A 164 -13.05 -15.10 -20.52
CA ASN A 164 -13.33 -15.98 -19.38
C ASN A 164 -12.48 -17.26 -19.38
N SER A 165 -12.02 -17.72 -20.55
CA SER A 165 -11.08 -18.85 -20.65
C SER A 165 -9.68 -18.57 -20.09
N LYS A 166 -9.34 -17.30 -19.81
CA LYS A 166 -7.98 -16.91 -19.39
C LYS A 166 -7.84 -16.85 -17.87
N LYS A 167 -6.73 -17.40 -17.36
CA LYS A 167 -6.38 -17.40 -15.92
C LYS A 167 -6.45 -16.02 -15.25
N ASN A 168 -6.14 -14.95 -15.99
CA ASN A 168 -6.19 -13.56 -15.52
C ASN A 168 -7.13 -12.72 -16.40
N SER A 169 -8.43 -13.01 -16.38
CA SER A 169 -9.47 -12.35 -17.20
C SER A 169 -9.36 -10.82 -17.24
N LYS A 170 -9.01 -10.18 -16.11
CA LYS A 170 -8.78 -8.73 -15.98
C LYS A 170 -7.81 -8.17 -17.05
N HIS A 171 -6.71 -8.87 -17.35
CA HIS A 171 -5.70 -8.40 -18.29
C HIS A 171 -6.15 -8.48 -19.76
N HIS A 172 -7.17 -9.30 -20.05
CA HIS A 172 -7.75 -9.45 -21.39
C HIS A 172 -8.96 -8.52 -21.57
N ARG A 173 -9.77 -8.36 -20.52
CA ARG A 173 -10.93 -7.47 -20.49
C ARG A 173 -10.56 -5.99 -20.64
N GLY A 174 -9.56 -5.52 -19.88
CA GLY A 174 -9.18 -4.10 -19.83
C GLY A 174 -8.86 -3.49 -21.20
N PRO A 175 -7.99 -4.11 -22.02
CA PRO A 175 -7.70 -3.61 -23.37
C PRO A 175 -8.92 -3.61 -24.31
N LEU A 176 -9.80 -4.63 -24.22
CA LEU A 176 -11.02 -4.69 -25.05
C LEU A 176 -12.02 -3.58 -24.70
N VAL A 177 -12.15 -3.25 -23.42
CA VAL A 177 -12.95 -2.12 -22.91
C VAL A 177 -12.47 -0.78 -23.47
N GLU A 178 -11.19 -0.66 -23.86
CA GLU A 178 -10.64 0.57 -24.44
C GLU A 178 -10.81 0.63 -25.96
N ILE A 179 -10.53 -0.46 -26.69
CA ILE A 179 -10.53 -0.45 -28.17
C ILE A 179 -11.91 -0.59 -28.82
N LEU A 180 -12.84 -1.32 -28.19
CA LEU A 180 -14.17 -1.54 -28.79
C LEU A 180 -14.99 -0.25 -28.91
N PRO A 181 -15.01 0.65 -27.91
CA PRO A 181 -15.64 1.96 -28.06
C PRO A 181 -15.00 2.81 -29.16
N GLN A 182 -13.67 2.75 -29.30
CA GLN A 182 -12.94 3.47 -30.34
C GLN A 182 -13.37 3.00 -31.74
N LEU A 183 -13.37 1.69 -31.99
CA LEU A 183 -13.84 1.11 -33.26
C LEU A 183 -15.29 1.48 -33.57
N HIS A 184 -16.16 1.37 -32.57
CA HIS A 184 -17.58 1.66 -32.73
C HIS A 184 -17.86 3.15 -32.98
N ALA A 185 -17.06 4.05 -32.40
CA ALA A 185 -17.14 5.48 -32.67
C ALA A 185 -16.74 5.82 -34.12
N THR A 186 -15.74 5.12 -34.68
CA THR A 186 -15.34 5.29 -36.08
C THR A 186 -16.37 4.70 -37.05
N SER A 187 -16.96 3.54 -36.73
CA SER A 187 -18.05 2.94 -37.51
C SER A 187 -18.86 1.97 -36.67
N THR A 188 -20.19 2.08 -36.70
CA THR A 188 -21.08 1.12 -36.02
C THR A 188 -20.97 -0.29 -36.60
N ASN A 189 -20.66 -0.41 -37.90
CA ASN A 189 -20.42 -1.67 -38.60
C ASN A 189 -18.92 -1.95 -38.81
N TRP A 190 -18.07 -1.53 -37.86
CA TRP A 190 -16.61 -1.71 -37.95
C TRP A 190 -16.18 -3.16 -38.23
N HIS A 191 -16.96 -4.15 -37.77
CA HIS A 191 -16.68 -5.58 -37.90
C HIS A 191 -16.70 -6.07 -39.35
N GLU A 192 -17.38 -5.36 -40.26
CA GLU A 192 -17.43 -5.65 -41.70
C GLU A 192 -16.30 -4.95 -42.47
N ASN A 193 -15.52 -4.09 -41.82
CA ASN A 193 -14.63 -3.13 -42.47
C ASN A 193 -13.15 -3.35 -42.10
N PRO A 194 -12.41 -4.20 -42.85
CA PRO A 194 -11.02 -4.53 -42.54
C PRO A 194 -10.07 -3.33 -42.44
N LYS A 195 -10.28 -2.30 -43.27
CA LYS A 195 -9.45 -1.08 -43.26
C LYS A 195 -9.61 -0.29 -41.97
N ILE A 196 -10.84 -0.20 -41.45
CA ILE A 196 -11.13 0.49 -40.18
C ILE A 196 -10.46 -0.26 -39.04
N ILE A 197 -10.62 -1.58 -38.99
CA ILE A 197 -9.98 -2.43 -37.97
C ILE A 197 -8.46 -2.25 -37.97
N ASN A 198 -7.83 -2.29 -39.14
CA ASN A 198 -6.37 -2.14 -39.23
C ASN A 198 -5.89 -0.74 -38.79
N ASN A 199 -6.58 0.31 -39.23
CA ASN A 199 -6.23 1.68 -38.87
C ASN A 199 -6.38 1.94 -37.36
N GLU A 200 -7.54 1.60 -36.79
CA GLU A 200 -7.81 1.82 -35.36
C GLU A 200 -6.92 0.97 -34.45
N LEU A 201 -6.61 -0.27 -34.84
CA LEU A 201 -5.64 -1.09 -34.11
C LEU A 201 -4.23 -0.48 -34.15
N SER A 202 -3.85 0.17 -35.24
CA SER A 202 -2.54 0.85 -35.35
C SER A 202 -2.48 2.09 -34.45
N ILE A 203 -3.52 2.92 -34.47
CA ILE A 203 -3.66 4.10 -33.59
C ILE A 203 -3.62 3.66 -32.12
N PHE A 204 -4.45 2.69 -31.75
CA PHE A 204 -4.51 2.16 -30.40
C PHE A 204 -3.16 1.62 -29.92
N ARG A 205 -2.43 0.89 -30.78
CA ARG A 205 -1.09 0.38 -30.46
C ARG A 205 -0.13 1.51 -30.10
N ASP A 206 -0.13 2.59 -30.87
CA ASP A 206 0.81 3.68 -30.74
C ASP A 206 0.46 4.54 -29.50
N ASP A 207 -0.84 4.77 -29.26
CA ASP A 207 -1.35 5.48 -28.09
C ASP A 207 -1.11 4.77 -26.76
N LEU A 208 -0.96 3.45 -26.76
CA LEU A 208 -0.65 2.72 -25.53
C LEU A 208 0.67 3.16 -24.89
N LEU A 209 1.61 3.69 -25.67
CA LEU A 209 2.90 4.18 -25.14
C LEU A 209 2.77 5.50 -24.37
N ASN A 210 1.70 6.26 -24.58
CA ASN A 210 1.43 7.50 -23.84
C ASN A 210 1.10 7.21 -22.37
N ASN A 211 0.42 6.08 -22.11
CA ASN A 211 -0.13 5.74 -20.81
C ASN A 211 0.55 4.56 -20.11
N TYR A 212 1.29 3.74 -20.87
CA TYR A 212 1.85 2.49 -20.36
C TYR A 212 3.32 2.31 -20.76
N GLN A 213 4.09 1.71 -19.84
CA GLN A 213 5.42 1.22 -20.18
C GLN A 213 5.36 0.22 -21.34
N ARG A 214 6.35 0.25 -22.24
CA ARG A 214 6.37 -0.56 -23.47
C ARG A 214 6.07 -2.05 -23.26
N SER A 215 6.54 -2.68 -22.18
CA SER A 215 6.23 -4.10 -21.90
C SER A 215 4.75 -4.32 -21.56
N SER A 216 4.14 -3.38 -20.84
CA SER A 216 2.73 -3.41 -20.52
C SER A 216 1.90 -3.08 -21.76
N ALA A 217 2.28 -2.07 -22.53
CA ALA A 217 1.68 -1.74 -23.83
C ALA A 217 1.72 -2.95 -24.78
N TYR A 218 2.87 -3.61 -24.90
CA TYR A 218 3.04 -4.83 -25.69
C TYR A 218 2.05 -5.92 -25.27
N GLY A 219 1.95 -6.19 -23.96
CA GLY A 219 1.04 -7.21 -23.43
C GLY A 219 -0.43 -6.86 -23.66
N ARG A 220 -0.81 -5.60 -23.47
CA ARG A 220 -2.18 -5.10 -23.73
C ARG A 220 -2.55 -5.24 -25.20
N PHE A 221 -1.70 -4.77 -26.10
CA PHE A 221 -1.93 -4.89 -27.54
C PHE A 221 -1.95 -6.35 -28.00
N GLN A 222 -1.07 -7.20 -27.45
CA GLN A 222 -1.07 -8.63 -27.77
C GLN A 222 -2.39 -9.29 -27.37
N ASN A 223 -2.98 -8.92 -26.24
CA ASN A 223 -4.27 -9.45 -25.81
C ASN A 223 -5.41 -9.03 -26.75
N VAL A 224 -5.40 -7.79 -27.24
CA VAL A 224 -6.34 -7.33 -28.28
C VAL A 224 -6.14 -8.13 -29.57
N LYS A 225 -4.90 -8.19 -30.07
CA LYS A 225 -4.56 -8.94 -31.29
C LYS A 225 -5.02 -10.41 -31.23
N ASN A 226 -4.79 -11.09 -30.11
CA ASN A 226 -5.24 -12.47 -29.91
C ASN A 226 -6.77 -12.59 -29.90
N SER A 227 -7.47 -11.60 -29.35
CA SER A 227 -8.93 -11.60 -29.33
C SER A 227 -9.52 -11.42 -30.74
N PHE A 228 -8.89 -10.57 -31.57
CA PHE A 228 -9.28 -10.37 -32.96
C PHE A 228 -8.94 -11.57 -33.85
N LEU A 229 -7.78 -12.21 -33.63
CA LEU A 229 -7.44 -13.48 -34.30
C LEU A 229 -8.51 -14.55 -34.06
N VAL A 230 -8.98 -14.68 -32.82
CA VAL A 230 -10.06 -15.63 -32.49
C VAL A 230 -11.36 -15.30 -33.21
N LEU A 231 -11.68 -14.01 -33.42
CA LEU A 231 -12.86 -13.64 -34.20
C LEU A 231 -12.70 -13.99 -35.68
N ILE A 232 -11.50 -13.81 -36.25
CA ILE A 232 -11.19 -14.21 -37.64
C ILE A 232 -11.25 -15.73 -37.79
N GLU A 233 -10.63 -16.49 -36.88
CA GLU A 233 -10.64 -17.97 -36.87
C GLU A 233 -12.07 -18.54 -36.85
N HIS A 234 -12.97 -17.86 -36.15
CA HIS A 234 -14.39 -18.23 -36.07
C HIS A 234 -15.27 -17.56 -37.14
N GLN A 235 -14.67 -16.93 -38.16
CA GLN A 235 -15.36 -16.27 -39.28
C GLN A 235 -16.34 -15.17 -38.85
N LEU A 236 -16.13 -14.59 -37.66
CA LEU A 236 -16.89 -13.44 -37.15
C LEU A 236 -16.30 -12.10 -37.60
N LEU A 237 -15.10 -12.12 -38.17
CA LEU A 237 -14.46 -11.00 -38.85
C LEU A 237 -13.92 -11.48 -40.21
N PRO A 238 -13.83 -10.60 -41.22
CA PRO A 238 -13.27 -10.95 -42.52
C PRO A 238 -11.84 -11.51 -42.48
N ASN A 239 -11.58 -12.57 -43.26
CA ASN A 239 -10.27 -13.24 -43.32
C ASN A 239 -9.18 -12.39 -44.00
N ASN A 240 -9.56 -11.32 -44.72
CA ASN A 240 -8.63 -10.40 -45.38
C ASN A 240 -8.13 -9.28 -44.46
N ILE A 241 -8.46 -9.30 -43.16
CA ILE A 241 -7.92 -8.35 -42.18
C ILE A 241 -6.42 -8.62 -41.98
N VAL A 242 -5.61 -7.61 -42.27
CA VAL A 242 -4.20 -7.59 -41.91
C VAL A 242 -4.07 -6.95 -40.53
N LEU A 243 -3.88 -7.77 -39.50
CA LEU A 243 -3.68 -7.26 -38.14
C LEU A 243 -2.28 -6.63 -38.00
N PRO A 244 -2.17 -5.39 -37.50
CA PRO A 244 -0.89 -4.71 -37.45
C PRO A 244 0.13 -5.48 -36.60
N ASN A 245 1.40 -5.27 -36.93
CA ASN A 245 2.50 -5.79 -36.12
C ASN A 245 2.44 -5.16 -34.73
N ASN A 246 2.70 -5.98 -33.71
CA ASN A 246 2.82 -5.49 -32.35
C ASN A 246 4.07 -4.60 -32.25
N LEU A 247 4.12 -3.77 -31.20
CA LEU A 247 5.33 -3.08 -30.78
C LEU A 247 6.50 -4.07 -30.77
N ARG A 248 7.67 -3.66 -31.29
CA ARG A 248 8.87 -4.50 -31.25
C ARG A 248 9.06 -4.98 -29.82
N ARG A 249 9.08 -6.31 -29.65
CA ARG A 249 9.32 -6.95 -28.34
C ARG A 249 10.66 -6.41 -27.87
N CYS A 250 10.69 -5.67 -26.75
CA CYS A 250 11.97 -5.33 -26.15
C CYS A 250 12.69 -6.65 -25.88
N THR A 251 13.75 -6.92 -26.65
CA THR A 251 14.84 -7.75 -26.15
C THR A 251 15.26 -7.15 -24.81
N ARG A 252 15.65 -7.98 -23.84
CA ARG A 252 15.85 -7.57 -22.42
C ARG A 252 16.70 -6.30 -22.22
N THR A 253 17.45 -5.88 -23.25
CA THR A 253 18.35 -4.73 -23.31
C THR A 253 17.71 -3.40 -23.73
N GLN A 254 16.61 -3.37 -24.51
CA GLN A 254 16.03 -2.12 -25.07
C GLN A 254 14.80 -1.60 -24.30
N LYS A 255 14.80 -1.67 -22.97
CA LYS A 255 13.83 -0.90 -22.19
C LYS A 255 14.32 0.54 -22.13
N VAL A 256 13.86 1.41 -23.01
CA VAL A 256 13.86 2.85 -22.70
C VAL A 256 12.95 3.00 -21.48
N ARG A 257 13.56 3.14 -20.29
CA ARG A 257 12.81 3.19 -19.04
C ARG A 257 12.23 4.58 -18.93
N SER A 258 10.90 4.70 -18.95
CA SER A 258 10.20 5.95 -18.66
C SER A 258 10.52 6.50 -17.26
N ASN A 259 10.90 5.62 -16.33
CA ASN A 259 11.16 5.97 -14.94
C ASN A 259 12.66 5.87 -14.65
N ASN A 260 13.20 6.87 -13.93
CA ASN A 260 14.60 6.88 -13.53
C ASN A 260 14.90 5.62 -12.67
N PRO A 261 15.82 4.74 -13.07
CA PRO A 261 16.15 3.55 -12.27
C PRO A 261 16.94 3.88 -11.00
N LEU A 262 17.40 5.12 -10.86
CA LEU A 262 18.22 5.59 -9.76
C LEU A 262 17.40 6.44 -8.80
N ILE A 263 17.87 6.56 -7.56
CA ILE A 263 17.46 7.64 -6.66
C ILE A 263 18.24 8.92 -7.00
N SER A 264 17.98 9.44 -8.20
CA SER A 264 18.66 10.62 -8.73
C SER A 264 17.68 11.62 -9.35
N ASN A 265 18.01 12.89 -9.24
CA ASN A 265 17.34 13.98 -9.96
C ASN A 265 17.74 13.99 -11.44
N ILE A 266 18.93 13.48 -11.77
CA ILE A 266 19.42 13.33 -13.13
C ILE A 266 18.70 12.14 -13.77
N LYS A 267 17.80 12.45 -14.71
CA LYS A 267 17.06 11.42 -15.45
C LYS A 267 17.91 10.94 -16.63
N VAL A 268 18.64 9.85 -16.41
CA VAL A 268 19.57 9.25 -17.40
C VAL A 268 18.94 8.93 -18.76
N TYR A 269 17.60 8.77 -18.82
CA TYR A 269 16.87 8.48 -20.06
C TYR A 269 16.00 9.64 -20.56
N ASP A 270 16.09 10.82 -19.95
CA ASP A 270 15.33 12.01 -20.38
C ASP A 270 16.15 12.77 -21.42
N GLU A 271 15.76 12.62 -22.69
CA GLU A 271 16.50 13.22 -23.80
C GLU A 271 16.48 14.75 -23.79
N HIS A 272 15.45 15.36 -23.18
CA HIS A 272 15.34 16.82 -23.03
C HIS A 272 16.33 17.39 -22.01
N GLN A 273 16.96 16.54 -21.19
CA GLN A 273 18.00 16.96 -20.26
C GLN A 273 19.41 16.80 -20.85
N LYS A 274 19.56 16.20 -22.05
CA LYS A 274 20.87 16.02 -22.69
C LYS A 274 21.58 17.35 -22.93
N GLU A 275 20.83 18.39 -23.31
CA GLU A 275 21.37 19.74 -23.56
C GLU A 275 21.86 20.45 -22.29
N LYS A 276 21.49 19.97 -21.08
CA LYS A 276 21.93 20.58 -19.81
C LYS A 276 23.34 20.17 -19.40
N PHE A 277 23.91 19.14 -20.01
CA PHE A 277 25.25 18.65 -19.67
C PHE A 277 26.23 19.08 -20.74
N ILE A 278 27.23 19.87 -20.33
CA ILE A 278 28.26 20.44 -21.21
C ILE A 278 29.17 19.33 -21.76
N ASP A 279 29.53 18.37 -20.90
CA ASP A 279 30.42 17.25 -21.23
C ASP A 279 30.18 16.01 -20.33
N SER A 280 30.77 14.88 -20.70
CA SER A 280 30.58 13.61 -20.00
C SER A 280 31.20 13.56 -18.60
N SER A 281 32.30 14.29 -18.37
CA SER A 281 32.98 14.33 -17.07
C SER A 281 32.10 15.06 -16.04
N THR A 282 31.56 16.21 -16.43
CA THR A 282 30.63 16.99 -15.60
C THR A 282 29.39 16.17 -15.27
N PHE A 283 28.79 15.47 -16.25
CA PHE A 283 27.67 14.57 -16.02
C PHE A 283 27.98 13.47 -14.99
N ILE A 284 29.14 12.80 -15.13
CA ILE A 284 29.54 11.73 -14.22
C ILE A 284 29.75 12.27 -12.79
N SER A 285 30.43 13.42 -12.66
CA SER A 285 30.68 14.06 -11.37
C SER A 285 29.37 14.46 -10.67
N ASP A 286 28.45 15.09 -11.40
CA ASP A 286 27.15 15.49 -10.88
C ASP A 286 26.28 14.29 -10.50
N LEU A 287 26.28 13.23 -11.33
CA LEU A 287 25.58 12.00 -11.03
C LEU A 287 26.14 11.33 -9.79
N LYS A 288 27.46 11.24 -9.67
CA LYS A 288 28.15 10.70 -8.48
C LYS A 288 27.74 11.47 -7.22
N LYS A 289 27.81 12.80 -7.28
CA LYS A 289 27.44 13.68 -6.16
C LYS A 289 25.96 13.54 -5.78
N ASP A 290 25.06 13.53 -6.75
CA ASP A 290 23.61 13.40 -6.50
C ASP A 290 23.26 12.01 -5.95
N LEU A 291 23.85 10.93 -6.48
CA LEU A 291 23.67 9.58 -5.96
C LEU A 291 24.16 9.45 -4.53
N SER A 292 25.39 9.89 -4.23
CA SER A 292 25.96 9.85 -2.88
C SER A 292 25.09 10.64 -1.90
N ASN A 293 24.69 11.86 -2.26
CA ASN A 293 23.85 12.69 -1.40
C ASN A 293 22.49 12.05 -1.11
N ASN A 294 21.82 11.49 -2.14
CA ASN A 294 20.51 10.89 -1.97
C ASN A 294 20.57 9.56 -1.22
N LEU A 295 21.63 8.76 -1.41
CA LEU A 295 21.91 7.55 -0.63
C LEU A 295 22.17 7.90 0.84
N ASN A 296 23.02 8.89 1.11
CA ASN A 296 23.33 9.32 2.47
C ASN A 296 22.06 9.75 3.22
N ILE A 297 21.21 10.58 2.62
CA ILE A 297 19.96 11.02 3.26
C ILE A 297 19.06 9.85 3.66
N ILE A 298 18.79 8.92 2.74
CA ILE A 298 17.88 7.80 3.03
C ILE A 298 18.47 6.77 4.00
N VAL A 299 19.80 6.57 3.95
CA VAL A 299 20.52 5.70 4.87
C VAL A 299 20.58 6.32 6.27
N SER A 300 20.89 7.62 6.39
CA SER A 300 20.91 8.32 7.68
C SER A 300 19.55 8.30 8.38
N GLU A 301 18.45 8.53 7.66
CA GLU A 301 17.11 8.39 8.24
C GLU A 301 16.83 6.95 8.69
N ALA A 302 17.28 5.95 7.92
CA ALA A 302 17.13 4.56 8.32
C ALA A 302 17.96 4.23 9.58
N LYS A 303 19.21 4.72 9.66
CA LYS A 303 20.10 4.56 10.81
C LYS A 303 19.48 5.15 12.08
N ASN A 304 18.95 6.37 12.01
CA ASN A 304 18.25 7.00 13.15
C ASN A 304 17.06 6.18 13.63
N ILE A 305 16.21 5.67 12.71
CA ILE A 305 15.07 4.81 13.07
C ILE A 305 15.54 3.53 13.79
N VAL A 306 16.64 2.92 13.33
CA VAL A 306 17.18 1.70 13.95
C VAL A 306 17.77 2.01 15.32
N TYR A 307 18.55 3.08 15.44
CA TYR A 307 19.13 3.55 16.69
C TYR A 307 18.07 3.80 17.76
N ASP A 308 17.09 4.66 17.47
CA ASP A 308 16.03 5.02 18.42
C ASP A 308 15.26 3.79 18.92
N ALA A 309 14.94 2.87 18.00
CA ALA A 309 14.21 1.67 18.33
C ALA A 309 15.03 0.67 19.15
N TYR A 310 16.33 0.55 18.87
CA TYR A 310 17.20 -0.33 19.62
C TYR A 310 17.45 0.21 21.04
N HIS A 311 17.64 1.51 21.21
CA HIS A 311 17.75 2.13 22.53
C HIS A 311 16.45 2.01 23.34
N ALA A 312 15.29 2.13 22.70
CA ALA A 312 14.01 1.82 23.36
C ALA A 312 13.95 0.36 23.81
N PHE A 313 14.37 -0.60 22.98
CA PHE A 313 14.43 -2.01 23.35
C PHE A 313 15.38 -2.28 24.54
N GLN A 314 16.54 -1.62 24.59
CA GLN A 314 17.51 -1.77 25.66
C GLN A 314 17.03 -1.17 27.00
N SER A 315 16.30 -0.05 26.97
CA SER A 315 15.76 0.59 28.18
C SER A 315 14.61 -0.18 28.84
N LYS A 316 14.11 -1.26 28.23
CA LYS A 316 13.04 -2.10 28.76
C LYS A 316 13.25 -2.50 30.21
N LYS A 317 14.45 -2.98 30.57
CA LYS A 317 14.73 -3.48 31.94
C LYS A 317 14.53 -2.36 32.98
N GLU A 318 15.10 -1.19 32.72
CA GLU A 318 14.97 -0.01 33.58
C GLU A 318 13.50 0.44 33.70
N ILE A 319 12.76 0.44 32.60
CA ILE A 319 11.33 0.80 32.57
C ILE A 319 10.50 -0.18 33.41
N VAL A 320 10.76 -1.48 33.28
CA VAL A 320 10.07 -2.52 34.07
C VAL A 320 10.40 -2.38 35.56
N GLU A 321 11.64 -2.06 35.91
CA GLU A 321 12.08 -1.86 37.30
C GLU A 321 11.42 -0.64 37.96
N LYS A 322 11.18 0.44 37.21
CA LYS A 322 10.46 1.64 37.67
C LYS A 322 8.95 1.43 37.84
N SER A 323 8.40 0.38 37.22
CA SER A 323 6.96 0.11 37.21
C SER A 323 6.42 -0.42 38.55
N GLN A 324 5.11 -0.43 38.69
CA GLN A 324 4.38 -1.02 39.82
C GLN A 324 4.01 -2.50 39.58
N VAL A 325 4.75 -3.20 38.72
CA VAL A 325 4.45 -4.57 38.28
C VAL A 325 4.26 -5.58 39.41
N LYS A 326 5.11 -5.49 40.45
CA LYS A 326 5.00 -6.33 41.65
C LYS A 326 3.72 -6.07 42.44
N GLU A 327 3.18 -4.86 42.36
CA GLU A 327 1.97 -4.48 43.08
C GLU A 327 0.71 -4.91 42.31
N PHE A 328 0.60 -4.54 41.02
CA PHE A 328 -0.63 -4.82 40.28
C PHE A 328 -0.78 -6.30 39.92
N ILE A 329 0.29 -7.08 39.71
CA ILE A 329 0.15 -8.51 39.41
C ILE A 329 -0.43 -9.28 40.61
N ASN A 330 -0.09 -8.85 41.83
CA ASN A 330 -0.57 -9.49 43.06
C ASN A 330 -1.99 -9.06 43.46
N HIS A 331 -2.58 -8.09 42.76
CA HIS A 331 -3.94 -7.62 43.03
C HIS A 331 -4.94 -8.31 42.09
N PRO A 332 -6.04 -8.93 42.57
CA PRO A 332 -7.01 -9.65 41.72
C PRO A 332 -7.61 -8.83 40.57
N LYS A 333 -7.71 -7.51 40.75
CA LYS A 333 -8.19 -6.53 39.74
C LYS A 333 -7.09 -5.72 39.06
N MET A 334 -5.82 -6.09 39.26
CA MET A 334 -4.65 -5.35 38.78
C MET A 334 -4.65 -3.87 39.15
N LEU A 335 -4.95 -3.57 40.41
CA LEU A 335 -4.96 -2.20 40.93
C LEU A 335 -3.71 -1.95 41.78
N VAL A 336 -3.33 -0.69 41.87
CA VAL A 336 -2.25 -0.21 42.75
C VAL A 336 -2.82 0.69 43.83
N LYS A 337 -2.15 0.77 44.98
CA LYS A 337 -2.52 1.69 46.06
C LYS A 337 -2.43 3.13 45.56
N ASN A 338 -3.41 3.92 45.96
CA ASN A 338 -3.44 5.34 45.64
C ASN A 338 -3.06 6.14 46.89
N ASN A 339 -2.00 6.94 46.78
CA ASN A 339 -1.49 7.76 47.88
C ASN A 339 -2.15 9.14 47.96
N THR A 340 -3.10 9.46 47.06
CA THR A 340 -3.84 10.73 47.04
C THR A 340 -5.18 10.65 47.78
N LYS A 341 -5.60 11.74 48.43
CA LYS A 341 -6.87 11.82 49.18
C LYS A 341 -8.05 11.56 48.25
N GLY A 342 -8.74 10.42 48.40
CA GLY A 342 -9.89 10.03 47.60
C GLY A 342 -10.13 8.52 47.56
N LYS A 343 -9.68 7.86 46.48
CA LYS A 343 -9.83 6.40 46.30
C LYS A 343 -8.66 5.65 46.91
N LYS A 344 -8.88 4.48 47.53
CA LYS A 344 -7.82 3.61 48.10
C LYS A 344 -6.95 2.93 47.02
N TYR A 345 -7.51 2.73 45.83
CA TYR A 345 -6.86 2.04 44.71
C TYR A 345 -7.03 2.81 43.41
N LEU A 346 -6.02 2.74 42.55
CA LEU A 346 -5.94 3.36 41.23
C LEU A 346 -5.68 2.29 40.17
N ASN A 347 -6.19 2.52 38.96
CA ASN A 347 -5.86 1.69 37.81
C ASN A 347 -4.46 2.09 37.29
N PRO A 348 -3.47 1.17 37.25
CA PRO A 348 -2.10 1.47 36.89
C PRO A 348 -1.92 1.86 35.42
N PHE A 349 -2.91 1.59 34.55
CA PHE A 349 -2.82 1.80 33.11
C PHE A 349 -3.48 3.10 32.63
N TYR A 350 -4.18 3.82 33.51
CA TYR A 350 -4.79 5.10 33.17
C TYR A 350 -3.79 6.24 33.20
N ASN A 351 -3.97 7.23 32.32
CA ASN A 351 -3.12 8.42 32.23
C ASN A 351 -3.07 9.24 33.54
N THR A 352 -4.01 9.03 34.47
CA THR A 352 -3.99 9.64 35.81
C THR A 352 -2.93 9.04 36.74
N ASN A 353 -2.37 7.88 36.39
CA ASN A 353 -1.20 7.33 37.07
C ASN A 353 0.07 7.85 36.38
N PRO A 354 0.99 8.50 37.10
CA PRO A 354 2.24 9.01 36.51
C PRO A 354 3.13 7.91 35.91
N LEU A 355 3.01 6.67 36.40
CA LEU A 355 3.75 5.49 35.93
C LEU A 355 2.96 4.67 34.90
N SER A 356 1.93 5.25 34.28
CA SER A 356 1.06 4.54 33.34
C SER A 356 1.80 3.91 32.18
N PHE A 357 2.83 4.58 31.68
CA PHE A 357 3.64 4.10 30.57
C PHE A 357 4.48 2.88 31.00
N GLU A 358 5.23 3.00 32.09
CA GLU A 358 6.06 1.96 32.69
C GLU A 358 5.21 0.73 33.03
N ASN A 359 4.04 0.94 33.65
CA ASN A 359 3.10 -0.11 34.00
C ASN A 359 2.58 -0.85 32.76
N GLN A 360 2.31 -0.15 31.66
CA GLN A 360 1.86 -0.78 30.41
C GLN A 360 2.97 -1.61 29.76
N VAL A 361 4.21 -1.11 29.72
CA VAL A 361 5.37 -1.87 29.21
C VAL A 361 5.60 -3.11 30.08
N ALA A 362 5.58 -2.96 31.40
CA ALA A 362 5.81 -4.06 32.34
C ALA A 362 4.71 -5.12 32.29
N ALA A 363 3.44 -4.72 32.10
CA ALA A 363 2.37 -5.68 31.89
C ALA A 363 2.57 -6.48 30.60
N LEU A 364 2.95 -5.82 29.49
CA LEU A 364 3.25 -6.52 28.24
C LEU A 364 4.48 -7.45 28.36
N ASP A 365 5.52 -7.04 29.08
CA ASP A 365 6.71 -7.85 29.31
C ASP A 365 6.43 -9.08 30.17
N HIS A 366 5.62 -8.93 31.22
CA HIS A 366 5.19 -10.03 32.08
C HIS A 366 4.36 -11.07 31.32
N TYR A 367 3.46 -10.62 30.44
CA TYR A 367 2.58 -11.49 29.63
C TYR A 367 3.05 -11.66 28.19
N PHE A 368 4.36 -11.56 27.96
CA PHE A 368 4.93 -11.49 26.61
C PHE A 368 4.58 -12.71 25.74
N ASP A 369 4.56 -13.92 26.30
CA ASP A 369 4.24 -15.14 25.57
C ASP A 369 2.86 -15.04 24.92
N SER A 370 1.91 -14.47 25.65
CA SER A 370 0.55 -14.26 25.18
C SER A 370 0.43 -13.09 24.21
N VAL A 371 1.24 -12.03 24.40
CA VAL A 371 1.38 -10.95 23.40
C VAL A 371 1.87 -11.55 22.08
N VAL A 372 2.91 -12.38 22.10
CA VAL A 372 3.49 -13.03 20.92
C VAL A 372 2.47 -13.94 20.23
N GLN A 373 1.73 -14.74 20.99
CA GLN A 373 0.75 -15.69 20.46
C GLN A 373 -0.62 -15.06 20.14
N ASN A 374 -0.80 -13.77 20.44
CA ASN A 374 -2.08 -13.06 20.32
C ASN A 374 -3.22 -13.75 21.10
N VAL A 375 -2.89 -14.31 22.26
CA VAL A 375 -3.86 -14.94 23.16
C VAL A 375 -4.36 -13.87 24.13
N GLN A 376 -5.67 -13.72 24.22
CA GLN A 376 -6.27 -12.80 25.18
C GLN A 376 -6.07 -13.36 26.59
N THR A 377 -5.12 -12.79 27.33
CA THR A 377 -4.79 -13.26 28.68
C THR A 377 -5.73 -12.75 29.75
N PHE A 378 -6.34 -11.57 29.57
CA PHE A 378 -7.24 -10.98 30.57
C PHE A 378 -8.00 -9.77 30.01
N SER A 379 -9.19 -9.54 30.58
CA SER A 379 -9.93 -8.28 30.43
C SER A 379 -9.34 -7.23 31.37
N ILE A 380 -8.17 -6.67 31.04
CA ILE A 380 -7.71 -5.48 31.77
C ILE A 380 -8.51 -4.29 31.28
N TYR A 381 -9.47 -3.88 32.10
CA TYR A 381 -10.22 -2.65 31.89
C TYR A 381 -9.25 -1.46 31.86
N GLY A 382 -9.20 -0.75 30.74
CA GLY A 382 -8.35 0.44 30.56
C GLY A 382 -6.99 0.21 29.90
N PHE A 383 -6.58 -1.03 29.67
CA PHE A 383 -5.34 -1.33 28.96
C PHE A 383 -5.57 -1.41 27.45
N ARG A 384 -4.74 -0.71 26.68
CA ARG A 384 -4.73 -0.78 25.22
C ARG A 384 -3.31 -1.03 24.74
N CYS A 385 -3.08 -2.18 24.11
CA CYS A 385 -1.80 -2.45 23.45
C CYS A 385 -1.58 -1.45 22.31
N ARG A 386 -0.72 -0.45 22.55
CA ARG A 386 -0.30 0.54 21.55
C ARG A 386 0.95 0.04 20.82
N HIS A 387 1.05 0.37 19.54
CA HIS A 387 2.18 -0.06 18.71
C HIS A 387 3.54 0.44 19.23
N GLU A 388 3.56 1.65 19.81
CA GLU A 388 4.78 2.28 20.37
C GLU A 388 5.36 1.49 21.55
N LEU A 389 4.51 0.87 22.37
CA LEU A 389 4.95 0.08 23.54
C LEU A 389 5.65 -1.22 23.11
N LEU A 390 5.26 -1.78 21.97
CA LEU A 390 5.81 -3.05 21.47
C LEU A 390 7.29 -2.93 21.09
N GLY A 391 7.78 -1.72 20.77
CA GLY A 391 9.18 -1.47 20.43
C GLY A 391 10.14 -1.76 21.59
N TYR A 392 9.68 -1.62 22.83
CA TYR A 392 10.45 -1.96 24.03
C TYR A 392 10.61 -3.48 24.22
N LEU A 393 9.79 -4.29 23.55
CA LEU A 393 9.73 -5.73 23.76
C LEU A 393 10.34 -6.53 22.61
N GLY A 394 10.48 -5.92 21.43
CA GLY A 394 11.08 -6.58 20.28
C GLY A 394 10.96 -5.78 18.99
N LEU A 395 11.27 -6.46 17.88
CA LEU A 395 11.39 -5.83 16.57
C LEU A 395 10.01 -5.41 16.00
N LEU A 396 9.93 -4.19 15.46
CA LEU A 396 8.74 -3.68 14.76
C LEU A 396 8.92 -3.72 13.23
N PRO A 397 7.83 -3.83 12.43
CA PRO A 397 7.93 -3.87 10.97
C PRO A 397 8.60 -2.64 10.35
N LYS A 398 8.39 -1.45 10.94
CA LYS A 398 9.03 -0.20 10.49
C LYS A 398 10.55 -0.25 10.68
N VAL A 399 11.00 -0.78 11.82
CA VAL A 399 12.42 -0.91 12.18
C VAL A 399 13.09 -1.94 11.28
N ALA A 400 12.47 -3.11 11.10
CA ALA A 400 12.94 -4.13 10.16
C ALA A 400 13.05 -3.57 8.73
N SER A 401 12.08 -2.76 8.29
CA SER A 401 12.14 -2.09 6.98
C SER A 401 13.27 -1.06 6.88
N ALA A 402 13.64 -0.38 7.97
CA ALA A 402 14.77 0.53 8.01
C ALA A 402 16.10 -0.23 7.95
N MET A 403 16.25 -1.32 8.71
CA MET A 403 17.40 -2.24 8.63
C MET A 403 17.60 -2.76 7.20
N GLN A 404 16.51 -3.07 6.49
CA GLN A 404 16.59 -3.50 5.09
C GLN A 404 17.12 -2.43 4.14
N ILE A 405 16.92 -1.13 4.43
CA ILE A 405 17.52 -0.05 3.63
C ILE A 405 19.04 -0.11 3.73
N ILE A 406 19.55 -0.18 4.96
CA ILE A 406 20.99 -0.23 5.27
C ILE A 406 21.62 -1.50 4.65
N ILE A 407 21.04 -2.67 4.93
CA ILE A 407 21.55 -3.96 4.42
C ILE A 407 21.55 -4.02 2.88
N VAL A 408 20.51 -3.50 2.22
CA VAL A 408 20.43 -3.52 0.75
C VAL A 408 21.41 -2.55 0.12
N GLU A 409 21.62 -1.39 0.72
CA GLU A 409 22.61 -0.41 0.29
C GLU A 409 24.00 -1.03 0.39
N GLU A 410 24.39 -1.51 1.57
CA GLU A 410 25.75 -1.98 1.83
C GLU A 410 26.10 -3.31 1.13
N LEU A 411 25.24 -4.32 1.25
CA LEU A 411 25.55 -5.68 0.75
C LEU A 411 25.08 -5.92 -0.69
N GLY A 412 24.34 -4.97 -1.27
CA GLY A 412 23.78 -5.10 -2.61
C GLY A 412 22.86 -6.32 -2.79
N ILE A 413 22.22 -6.80 -1.71
CA ILE A 413 21.36 -7.99 -1.72
C ILE A 413 20.03 -7.68 -2.43
N ASN A 414 19.47 -8.68 -3.12
CA ASN A 414 18.14 -8.54 -3.71
C ASN A 414 17.08 -8.40 -2.59
N PRO A 415 16.26 -7.33 -2.57
CA PRO A 415 15.29 -7.10 -1.49
C PRO A 415 14.35 -8.28 -1.23
N TYR A 416 13.89 -8.96 -2.29
CA TYR A 416 13.01 -10.13 -2.15
C TYR A 416 13.68 -11.33 -1.49
N SER A 417 15.00 -11.47 -1.65
CA SER A 417 15.77 -12.49 -0.93
C SER A 417 15.83 -12.13 0.54
N LEU A 418 16.02 -10.85 0.86
CA LEU A 418 16.12 -10.36 2.24
C LEU A 418 14.80 -10.52 3.01
N TYR A 419 13.64 -10.30 2.38
CA TYR A 419 12.33 -10.38 3.04
C TYR A 419 12.01 -11.73 3.68
N LYS A 420 12.61 -12.82 3.20
CA LYS A 420 12.28 -14.19 3.63
C LYS A 420 13.45 -14.92 4.28
N VAL A 421 14.50 -14.19 4.66
CA VAL A 421 15.70 -14.79 5.25
C VAL A 421 15.36 -15.56 6.51
N LYS A 422 15.93 -16.76 6.61
CA LYS A 422 15.92 -17.60 7.81
C LYS A 422 17.31 -17.61 8.43
N ILE A 423 17.34 -17.73 9.75
CA ILE A 423 18.56 -17.72 10.55
C ILE A 423 19.25 -19.08 10.49
N TYR A 424 18.46 -20.16 10.42
CA TYR A 424 18.90 -21.52 10.15
C TYR A 424 17.86 -22.20 9.26
N SER A 425 18.21 -22.57 8.02
CA SER A 425 17.39 -23.49 7.22
C SER A 425 18.07 -24.85 7.21
N ASP A 426 17.30 -25.88 7.62
CA ASP A 426 17.50 -27.32 7.40
C ASP A 426 18.94 -27.90 7.52
N SER A 427 19.06 -29.22 7.63
CA SER A 427 20.37 -29.91 7.69
C SER A 427 21.27 -29.67 6.45
N HIS A 428 20.80 -28.91 5.46
CA HIS A 428 21.46 -28.65 4.18
C HIS A 428 22.01 -27.21 4.04
N GLY A 429 21.79 -26.32 5.01
CA GLY A 429 22.44 -24.99 5.05
C GLY A 429 22.08 -24.08 3.88
N HIS A 430 20.83 -24.11 3.42
CA HIS A 430 20.37 -23.33 2.26
C HIS A 430 20.27 -21.82 2.55
N GLU A 431 19.89 -21.43 3.76
CA GLU A 431 19.83 -20.05 4.25
C GLU A 431 20.33 -19.97 5.69
N PHE A 432 21.13 -18.94 6.00
CA PHE A 432 21.60 -18.71 7.36
C PHE A 432 21.99 -17.25 7.60
N VAL A 433 21.97 -16.88 8.88
CA VAL A 433 22.59 -15.66 9.42
C VAL A 433 23.49 -16.08 10.57
N GLN A 434 24.81 -15.94 10.39
CA GLN A 434 25.81 -16.36 11.36
C GLN A 434 26.68 -15.17 11.74
N VAL A 435 26.75 -14.87 13.04
CA VAL A 435 27.71 -13.92 13.60
C VAL A 435 29.04 -14.66 13.79
N THR A 436 30.15 -14.09 13.35
CA THR A 436 31.50 -14.63 13.54
C THR A 436 32.10 -14.13 14.85
N ASP A 437 33.20 -14.75 15.29
CA ASP A 437 33.86 -14.40 16.55
C ASP A 437 34.41 -12.96 16.53
N GLU A 438 34.72 -12.42 15.34
CA GLU A 438 35.15 -11.03 15.16
C GLU A 438 33.97 -10.03 15.11
N GLY A 439 32.73 -10.48 15.32
CA GLY A 439 31.54 -9.64 15.30
C GLY A 439 31.03 -9.28 13.90
N SER A 440 31.61 -9.86 12.85
CA SER A 440 31.11 -9.79 11.47
C SER A 440 29.92 -10.73 11.26
N VAL A 441 29.17 -10.55 10.17
CA VAL A 441 27.98 -11.37 9.88
C VAL A 441 28.03 -11.98 8.49
N ARG A 442 27.91 -13.31 8.43
CA ARG A 442 27.72 -14.08 7.20
C ARG A 442 26.24 -14.29 6.95
N LEU A 443 25.76 -13.84 5.79
CA LEU A 443 24.37 -13.93 5.37
C LEU A 443 24.26 -14.73 4.08
N LYS A 444 23.48 -15.81 4.09
CA LYS A 444 23.13 -16.58 2.89
C LYS A 444 21.61 -16.53 2.72
N ALA A 445 21.15 -15.88 1.66
CA ALA A 445 19.74 -15.70 1.35
C ALA A 445 19.40 -16.29 -0.03
N LEU A 446 18.34 -17.09 -0.11
CA LEU A 446 17.93 -17.71 -1.36
C LEU A 446 17.05 -16.74 -2.17
N LYS A 447 17.36 -16.58 -3.45
CA LYS A 447 16.51 -15.80 -4.35
C LYS A 447 15.35 -16.67 -4.84
N PRO A 448 14.10 -16.16 -4.86
CA PRO A 448 12.98 -16.88 -5.46
C PRO A 448 13.33 -17.25 -6.91
N ARG A 449 13.44 -18.56 -7.20
CA ARG A 449 13.84 -19.17 -8.50
C ARG A 449 15.34 -19.28 -8.80
N ALA A 450 16.23 -18.95 -7.86
CA ALA A 450 17.65 -19.28 -8.02
C ALA A 450 17.91 -20.71 -7.53
N ARG A 451 18.72 -21.47 -8.27
CA ARG A 451 19.17 -22.81 -7.85
C ARG A 451 20.22 -22.75 -6.75
N ASN A 452 21.04 -21.69 -6.74
CA ASN A 452 22.14 -21.50 -5.79
C ASN A 452 22.00 -20.16 -5.04
N ALA A 453 22.26 -20.16 -3.73
CA ALA A 453 22.39 -18.95 -2.91
C ALA A 453 23.87 -18.56 -2.79
N ARG A 454 24.15 -17.24 -2.80
CA ARG A 454 25.50 -16.71 -2.55
C ARG A 454 25.57 -16.21 -1.12
N THR A 455 26.66 -16.54 -0.43
CA THR A 455 26.97 -15.96 0.87
C THR A 455 27.49 -14.53 0.68
N ARG A 456 27.05 -13.64 1.56
CA ARG A 456 27.52 -12.26 1.71
C ARG A 456 28.17 -12.11 3.08
N HIS A 457 29.19 -11.28 3.13
CA HIS A 457 29.90 -10.94 4.35
C HIS A 457 29.63 -9.46 4.64
N ALA A 458 29.04 -9.18 5.79
CA ALA A 458 28.97 -7.85 6.37
C ALA A 458 30.12 -7.74 7.37
N ALA A 459 31.07 -6.85 7.10
CA ALA A 459 32.12 -6.55 8.07
C ALA A 459 31.47 -5.93 9.30
N GLY A 460 31.91 -6.33 10.49
CA GLY A 460 31.41 -5.79 11.74
C GLY A 460 32.53 -5.76 12.77
N SER A 461 32.20 -5.25 13.95
CA SER A 461 33.10 -5.16 15.10
C SER A 461 32.56 -5.93 16.30
N THR A 462 33.43 -6.16 17.27
CA THR A 462 33.11 -6.70 18.60
C THR A 462 32.59 -5.64 19.58
N VAL A 463 32.43 -4.38 19.13
CA VAL A 463 31.89 -3.29 19.96
C VAL A 463 30.47 -3.67 20.40
N PRO A 464 30.13 -3.50 21.70
CA PRO A 464 28.78 -3.75 22.19
C PRO A 464 27.75 -2.95 21.40
N LEU A 465 26.65 -3.59 21.01
CA LEU A 465 25.60 -2.94 20.21
C LEU A 465 24.99 -1.70 20.88
N THR A 466 25.09 -1.60 22.21
CA THR A 466 24.62 -0.49 23.04
C THR A 466 25.50 0.76 22.94
N GLU A 467 26.74 0.63 22.45
CA GLU A 467 27.74 1.69 22.38
C GLU A 467 27.98 2.19 20.96
N ILE A 468 27.24 1.67 19.97
CA ILE A 468 27.39 2.04 18.56
C ILE A 468 26.74 3.39 18.30
N ASP A 469 27.52 4.33 17.74
CA ASP A 469 27.01 5.63 17.27
C ASP A 469 25.97 5.43 16.15
N PRO A 470 24.91 6.26 16.06
CA PRO A 470 23.93 6.15 14.98
C PRO A 470 24.56 6.11 13.58
N ASN A 471 25.66 6.84 13.35
CA ASN A 471 26.34 6.91 12.07
C ASN A 471 27.11 5.62 11.73
N ASP A 472 27.44 4.80 12.72
CA ASP A 472 28.20 3.56 12.57
C ASP A 472 27.31 2.32 12.42
N ILE A 473 25.97 2.48 12.41
CA ILE A 473 25.03 1.38 12.19
C ILE A 473 25.14 0.87 10.75
N ASP A 474 25.87 -0.22 10.57
CA ASP A 474 26.06 -0.94 9.31
C ASP A 474 25.14 -2.18 9.20
N ALA A 475 25.31 -2.95 8.12
CA ALA A 475 24.55 -4.16 7.87
C ALA A 475 24.81 -5.25 8.91
N ALA A 476 26.05 -5.39 9.41
CA ALA A 476 26.37 -6.35 10.46
C ALA A 476 25.65 -5.98 11.76
N THR A 477 25.67 -4.70 12.14
CA THR A 477 24.97 -4.12 13.29
C THR A 477 23.47 -4.34 13.17
N CYS A 478 22.87 -4.03 12.02
CA CYS A 478 21.44 -4.28 11.77
C CYS A 478 21.07 -5.76 11.97
N LEU A 479 21.88 -6.69 11.45
CA LEU A 479 21.63 -8.12 11.58
C LEU A 479 21.77 -8.59 13.03
N LYS A 480 22.81 -8.13 13.75
CA LYS A 480 23.02 -8.43 15.18
C LYS A 480 21.85 -7.91 16.03
N MET A 481 21.45 -6.65 15.86
CA MET A 481 20.29 -6.05 16.54
C MET A 481 18.99 -6.81 16.22
N ALA A 482 18.75 -7.18 14.96
CA ALA A 482 17.58 -7.97 14.57
C ALA A 482 17.56 -9.34 15.26
N LEU A 483 18.71 -10.02 15.35
CA LEU A 483 18.82 -11.29 16.05
C LEU A 483 18.49 -11.15 17.54
N GLU A 484 19.01 -10.11 18.20
CA GLU A 484 18.76 -9.85 19.62
C GLU A 484 17.29 -9.50 19.89
N MET A 485 16.74 -8.52 19.15
CA MET A 485 15.36 -8.05 19.29
C MET A 485 14.30 -9.11 18.96
N THR A 486 14.68 -10.18 18.25
CA THR A 486 13.77 -11.29 17.91
C THR A 486 14.03 -12.56 18.72
N SER A 487 15.08 -12.60 19.54
CA SER A 487 15.52 -13.82 20.25
C SER A 487 14.41 -14.42 21.13
N ARG A 488 13.79 -13.60 21.99
CA ARG A 488 12.68 -14.05 22.86
C ARG A 488 11.47 -14.52 22.06
N THR A 489 11.08 -13.76 21.04
CA THR A 489 9.97 -14.11 20.13
C THR A 489 10.21 -15.46 19.47
N ARG A 490 11.41 -15.71 18.93
CA ARG A 490 11.81 -16.99 18.34
C ARG A 490 11.76 -18.14 19.34
N GLY A 491 12.19 -17.89 20.57
CA GLY A 491 12.11 -18.85 21.67
C GLY A 491 10.70 -19.39 21.91
N ILE A 492 9.69 -18.53 21.75
CA ILE A 492 8.26 -18.84 21.95
C ILE A 492 7.61 -19.43 20.71
N THR A 493 7.79 -18.80 19.54
CA THR A 493 7.11 -19.22 18.29
C THR A 493 7.77 -20.42 17.62
N LYS A 494 9.03 -20.74 17.97
CA LYS A 494 9.89 -21.73 17.30
C LYS A 494 10.06 -21.47 15.80
N GLN A 495 9.83 -20.23 15.36
CA GLN A 495 10.02 -19.78 13.99
C GLN A 495 11.49 -19.43 13.72
N SER A 496 11.91 -19.62 12.47
CA SER A 496 13.33 -19.52 12.05
C SER A 496 13.62 -18.25 11.25
N GLU A 497 12.58 -17.47 10.95
CA GLU A 497 12.64 -16.23 10.19
C GLU A 497 13.46 -15.17 10.93
N LEU A 498 14.31 -14.45 10.18
CA LEU A 498 15.05 -13.30 10.72
C LEU A 498 14.10 -12.18 11.15
N TRP A 499 13.06 -11.95 10.35
CA TRP A 499 12.09 -10.90 10.58
C TRP A 499 10.86 -11.47 11.29
N LEU A 500 10.91 -11.55 12.62
CA LEU A 500 9.72 -11.78 13.46
C LEU A 500 9.34 -10.48 14.15
N CYS A 501 8.32 -9.80 13.62
CA CYS A 501 7.93 -8.50 14.10
C CYS A 501 6.70 -8.56 15.00
N LEU A 502 6.73 -7.79 16.09
CA LEU A 502 5.59 -7.60 16.97
C LEU A 502 4.58 -6.64 16.33
N THR A 503 3.31 -7.04 16.37
CA THR A 503 2.18 -6.23 15.96
C THR A 503 1.11 -6.27 17.06
N LYS A 504 0.08 -5.44 16.93
CA LYS A 504 -1.10 -5.54 17.80
C LYS A 504 -1.83 -6.90 17.73
N TRP A 505 -1.49 -7.75 16.76
CA TRP A 505 -2.06 -9.08 16.54
C TRP A 505 -1.02 -10.18 16.82
N GLY A 506 -0.02 -9.88 17.65
CA GLY A 506 1.07 -10.77 17.99
C GLY A 506 2.24 -10.76 17.02
N ALA A 507 3.11 -11.74 17.18
CA ALA A 507 4.32 -11.89 16.38
C ALA A 507 3.97 -12.43 14.99
N THR A 508 4.47 -11.77 13.96
CA THR A 508 4.23 -12.15 12.57
C THR A 508 5.50 -12.03 11.76
N SER A 509 5.66 -12.92 10.77
CA SER A 509 6.64 -12.71 9.70
C SER A 509 6.06 -11.69 8.70
N PRO A 510 6.65 -10.49 8.54
CA PRO A 510 6.08 -9.48 7.67
C PRO A 510 6.04 -9.93 6.21
N THR A 511 4.93 -9.63 5.54
CA THR A 511 4.83 -9.88 4.10
C THR A 511 5.66 -8.87 3.31
N PRO A 512 6.01 -9.16 2.03
CA PRO A 512 6.64 -8.16 1.16
C PRO A 512 5.84 -6.86 1.05
N GLU A 513 4.50 -6.94 1.13
CA GLU A 513 3.64 -5.76 1.13
C GLU A 513 3.79 -4.95 2.43
N THR A 514 3.87 -5.62 3.58
CA THR A 514 4.15 -4.97 4.88
C THR A 514 5.48 -4.20 4.83
N PHE A 515 6.56 -4.83 4.35
CA PHE A 515 7.85 -4.14 4.19
C PHE A 515 7.74 -2.96 3.21
N GLN A 516 7.08 -3.14 2.08
CA GLN A 516 6.91 -2.07 1.10
C GLN A 516 6.11 -0.89 1.67
N ASN A 517 5.08 -1.16 2.47
CA ASN A 517 4.28 -0.12 3.14
C ASN A 517 5.10 0.63 4.20
N CYS A 518 5.86 -0.08 5.02
CA CYS A 518 6.77 0.55 5.99
C CYS A 518 7.85 1.39 5.29
N PHE A 519 8.47 0.88 4.23
CA PHE A 519 9.43 1.62 3.40
C PHE A 519 8.77 2.86 2.77
N ASN A 520 7.53 2.73 2.30
CA ASN A 520 6.77 3.87 1.75
C ASN A 520 6.55 4.97 2.79
N ASN A 521 6.32 4.62 4.05
CA ASN A 521 6.18 5.61 5.13
C ASN A 521 7.51 6.35 5.38
N ILE A 522 8.64 5.64 5.38
CA ILE A 522 9.98 6.23 5.55
C ILE A 522 10.27 7.20 4.39
N ARG A 523 10.12 6.74 3.14
CA ARG A 523 10.41 7.59 1.97
C ARG A 523 9.42 8.76 1.83
N GLN A 524 8.18 8.65 2.30
CA GLN A 524 7.21 9.75 2.27
C GLN A 524 7.62 10.90 3.18
N LYS A 525 8.26 10.61 4.33
CA LYS A 525 8.85 11.64 5.19
C LYS A 525 9.92 12.39 4.41
N LEU A 526 10.88 11.66 3.82
CA LEU A 526 11.97 12.23 3.02
C LEU A 526 11.49 12.94 1.75
N ALA A 527 10.39 12.49 1.15
CA ALA A 527 9.81 13.09 -0.04
C ALA A 527 9.27 14.51 0.18
N LYS A 528 9.01 14.89 1.44
CA LYS A 528 8.68 16.28 1.80
C LYS A 528 9.87 17.21 1.62
N GLU A 529 11.09 16.70 1.77
CA GLU A 529 12.34 17.45 1.63
C GLU A 529 12.89 17.38 0.21
N LYS A 530 12.87 16.18 -0.41
CA LYS A 530 13.32 15.97 -1.80
C LYS A 530 12.39 15.06 -2.58
N THR A 531 11.83 15.58 -3.67
CA THR A 531 10.84 14.88 -4.50
C THR A 531 11.36 13.59 -5.14
N VAL A 532 12.69 13.42 -5.28
CA VAL A 532 13.33 12.18 -5.77
C VAL A 532 12.89 10.93 -4.98
N PHE A 533 12.58 11.07 -3.69
CA PHE A 533 12.15 9.97 -2.85
C PHE A 533 10.69 9.50 -3.10
N ASN A 534 9.89 10.27 -3.87
CA ASN A 534 8.55 9.86 -4.29
C ASN A 534 8.54 8.58 -5.14
N GLU A 535 9.67 8.24 -5.75
CA GLU A 535 9.81 6.99 -6.51
C GLU A 535 10.91 6.07 -5.98
N ALA A 536 11.46 6.36 -4.80
CA ALA A 536 12.48 5.51 -4.21
C ALA A 536 11.94 4.08 -4.01
N SER A 537 12.83 3.10 -4.12
CA SER A 537 12.57 1.70 -3.76
C SER A 537 13.90 1.05 -3.37
N LEU A 538 13.86 -0.05 -2.61
CA LEU A 538 15.06 -0.83 -2.29
C LEU A 538 15.83 -1.28 -3.55
N LYS A 539 15.13 -1.52 -4.67
CA LYS A 539 15.79 -1.81 -5.96
C LYS A 539 16.54 -0.60 -6.51
N LYS A 540 15.96 0.61 -6.40
CA LYS A 540 16.63 1.84 -6.86
C LYS A 540 17.83 2.15 -5.96
N ILE A 541 17.71 2.02 -4.64
CA ILE A 541 18.83 2.14 -3.68
C ILE A 541 19.99 1.22 -4.08
N ARG A 542 19.69 -0.08 -4.23
CA ARG A 542 20.68 -1.08 -4.67
C ARG A 542 21.36 -0.72 -5.99
N THR A 543 20.56 -0.28 -6.98
CA THR A 543 21.07 0.06 -8.32
C THR A 543 21.93 1.32 -8.27
N SER A 544 21.50 2.34 -7.52
CA SER A 544 22.24 3.57 -7.29
C SER A 544 23.58 3.32 -6.61
N LYS A 545 23.63 2.48 -5.56
CA LYS A 545 24.88 2.12 -4.91
C LYS A 545 25.82 1.32 -5.82
N ALA A 546 25.28 0.38 -6.61
CA ALA A 546 26.08 -0.36 -7.58
C ALA A 546 26.73 0.56 -8.63
N ILE A 547 25.99 1.57 -9.11
CA ILE A 547 26.55 2.58 -10.03
C ILE A 547 27.57 3.46 -9.31
N LEU A 548 27.31 3.87 -8.07
CA LEU A 548 28.27 4.66 -7.31
C LEU A 548 29.61 3.91 -7.15
N ILE A 549 29.56 2.62 -6.78
CA ILE A 549 30.76 1.76 -6.69
C ILE A 549 31.48 1.68 -8.05
N TYR A 550 30.74 1.51 -9.15
CA TYR A 550 31.33 1.48 -10.49
C TYR A 550 32.02 2.81 -10.85
N LEU A 551 31.40 3.94 -10.51
CA LEU A 551 31.95 5.28 -10.74
C LEU A 551 33.15 5.57 -9.81
N ASP A 552 33.16 5.03 -8.59
CA ASP A 552 34.26 5.18 -7.63
C ASP A 552 35.48 4.33 -8.01
N SER A 553 35.26 3.16 -8.61
CA SER A 553 36.31 2.23 -9.03
C SER A 553 36.85 2.49 -10.43
N ASN A 554 36.40 3.55 -11.12
CA ASN A 554 36.67 3.79 -12.54
C ASN A 554 36.35 2.58 -13.43
N GLY A 555 35.34 1.78 -13.06
CA GLY A 555 34.92 0.59 -13.79
C GLY A 555 35.61 -0.72 -13.40
N ASN A 556 36.50 -0.72 -12.41
CA ASN A 556 37.13 -1.93 -11.87
C ASN A 556 36.28 -2.51 -10.71
N GLY A 557 35.14 -3.13 -11.03
CA GLY A 557 34.19 -3.67 -10.05
C GLY A 557 33.79 -5.12 -10.26
#